data_AF-A0A4R3QKA7-F1
#
_entry.id   AF-A0A4R3QKA7-F1
#
_cell.length_a   1.000
_cell.length_b   1.000
_cell.length_c   1.000
_cell.angle_alpha   90.00
_cell.angle_beta   90.00
_cell.angle_gamma   90.00
#
_symmetry.space_group_name_H-M   'P 1'
#
loop_
_entity.id
_entity.type
_entity.pdbx_description
1 polymer ?
#
loop_
_entity_poly.entity_id
_entity_poly.type
_entity_poly.pdbx_seq_one_letter_code
_entity_poly.pdbx_strand_id
1 'polypeptide(L)'
;MNAITSSAERKVHVPLGERAYDILIGPGMIARAGAEIASRLKGRKAAIITDEHVAPLYLEALVKSLERSGIISAQLVLPAGEKTKSFEHLMSVCDKILEARVERNDYVIALGGGVIGDLAGFAAGIVRRGVRFVQVPTSLLSQVDSSVGGKTGINSRHGKNLVGVFHQPDLVLADTDVLNSLSKREFRAGYAEVAKYGLIDKPEFFAWLETNWSAVFAGGSARIEAIATSCQAKSDVVVADERENGPRALLNLGHTFGHALEAATAYESARLVHGEGVSIGMVLAHEFSARMNLASPDDAKRVEKHLKEVGLPTRISDIPGALPPAEKLLDAMAQDKKVKDGKFTFILTHGIGRSFIADDVPASEVLGFLKQKEQQ
;
A
#
# COMPACT_ATOMS: atom_id res chain seq x y z
N MET A 1 22.78 -28.76 -2.13
CA MET A 1 23.68 -27.87 -1.37
C MET A 1 23.37 -26.45 -1.84
N ASN A 2 22.89 -25.48 -1.08
CA ASN A 2 22.78 -25.30 0.37
C ASN A 2 21.32 -25.03 0.73
N ALA A 3 20.78 -25.79 1.69
CA ALA A 3 19.55 -25.42 2.36
C ALA A 3 19.86 -24.15 3.17
N ILE A 4 19.42 -23.00 2.65
CA ILE A 4 19.37 -21.77 3.43
C ILE A 4 18.42 -22.08 4.58
N THR A 5 18.95 -22.18 5.79
CA THR A 5 18.16 -22.17 7.02
C THR A 5 17.43 -20.84 7.06
N SER A 6 16.20 -20.79 6.52
CA SER A 6 15.43 -19.56 6.49
C SER A 6 15.06 -19.21 7.93
N SER A 7 15.57 -18.10 8.45
CA SER A 7 15.03 -17.53 9.68
C SER A 7 13.53 -17.34 9.47
N ALA A 8 12.73 -17.65 10.49
CA ALA A 8 11.28 -17.42 10.49
C ALA A 8 10.91 -15.92 10.41
N GLU A 9 11.90 -15.04 10.33
CA GLU A 9 11.77 -13.60 10.42
C GLU A 9 12.77 -12.93 9.47
N ARG A 10 12.39 -11.79 8.91
CA ARG A 10 13.22 -10.92 8.09
C ARG A 10 13.19 -9.51 8.64
N LYS A 11 14.28 -8.78 8.41
CA LYS A 11 14.41 -7.37 8.73
C LYS A 11 14.75 -6.60 7.47
N VAL A 12 14.02 -5.53 7.19
CA VAL A 12 14.35 -4.54 6.17
C VAL A 12 14.68 -3.23 6.88
N HIS A 13 15.86 -2.68 6.63
CA HIS A 13 16.29 -1.39 7.18
C HIS A 13 16.03 -0.28 6.17
N VAL A 14 15.38 0.80 6.59
CA VAL A 14 15.06 1.96 5.73
C VAL A 14 16.01 3.12 6.09
N PRO A 15 17.08 3.37 5.31
CA PRO A 15 18.17 4.27 5.70
C PRO A 15 17.88 5.75 5.40
N LEU A 16 16.98 6.39 6.16
CA LEU A 16 16.63 7.82 6.01
C LEU A 16 17.42 8.75 6.97
N GLY A 17 18.69 8.43 7.22
CA GLY A 17 19.54 9.18 8.14
C GLY A 17 19.04 9.09 9.59
N GLU A 18 18.85 10.23 10.26
CA GLU A 18 18.32 10.27 11.63
C GLU A 18 16.89 9.72 11.77
N ARG A 19 16.17 9.59 10.64
CA ARG A 19 14.80 9.05 10.57
C ARG A 19 14.78 7.60 10.10
N ALA A 20 15.93 6.92 10.13
CA ALA A 20 16.01 5.52 9.76
C ALA A 20 15.20 4.65 10.73
N TYR A 21 14.57 3.62 10.18
CA TYR A 21 13.75 2.70 10.95
C TYR A 21 13.86 1.28 10.41
N ASP A 22 13.49 0.31 11.23
CA ASP A 22 13.44 -1.11 10.85
C ASP A 22 12.00 -1.54 10.58
N ILE A 23 11.85 -2.44 9.62
CA ILE A 23 10.64 -3.22 9.34
C ILE A 23 10.94 -4.65 9.76
N LEU A 24 10.27 -5.14 10.80
CA LEU A 24 10.36 -6.52 11.26
C LEU A 24 9.21 -7.32 10.66
N ILE A 25 9.53 -8.41 9.97
CA ILE A 25 8.59 -9.20 9.17
C ILE A 25 8.66 -10.64 9.64
N GLY A 26 7.55 -11.19 10.11
CA GLY A 26 7.50 -12.59 10.55
C GLY A 26 6.25 -12.91 11.36
N PRO A 27 6.08 -14.16 11.80
CA PRO A 27 4.91 -14.58 12.55
C PRO A 27 4.95 -14.05 14.00
N GLY A 28 3.77 -13.80 14.57
CA GLY A 28 3.60 -13.46 15.98
C GLY A 28 4.30 -12.17 16.43
N MET A 29 4.47 -11.20 15.53
CA MET A 29 5.04 -9.88 15.86
C MET A 29 4.13 -9.09 16.80
N ILE A 30 2.80 -9.19 16.69
CA ILE A 30 1.87 -8.49 17.58
C ILE A 30 2.07 -8.93 19.03
N ALA A 31 2.19 -10.24 19.26
CA ALA A 31 2.37 -10.79 20.60
C ALA A 31 3.70 -10.37 21.24
N ARG A 32 4.70 -9.96 20.44
CA ARG A 32 6.04 -9.51 20.88
C ARG A 32 6.26 -8.01 20.73
N ALA A 33 5.28 -7.26 20.22
CA ALA A 33 5.39 -5.85 19.90
C ALA A 33 5.95 -5.00 21.06
N GLY A 34 5.52 -5.24 22.30
CA GLY A 34 6.04 -4.50 23.45
C GLY A 34 7.54 -4.68 23.66
N ALA A 35 8.04 -5.91 23.51
CA ALA A 35 9.47 -6.19 23.65
C ALA A 35 10.27 -5.57 22.49
N GLU A 36 9.75 -5.65 21.26
CA GLU A 36 10.40 -5.05 20.09
C GLU A 36 10.44 -3.52 20.17
N ILE A 37 9.37 -2.89 20.67
CA ILE A 37 9.29 -1.44 20.89
C ILE A 37 10.25 -1.03 22.02
N ALA A 38 10.16 -1.66 23.19
CA ALA A 38 10.95 -1.27 24.37
C ALA A 38 12.46 -1.45 24.19
N SER A 39 12.89 -2.40 23.35
CA SER A 39 14.31 -2.61 23.04
C SER A 39 14.90 -1.60 22.05
N ARG A 40 14.06 -0.90 21.26
CA ARG A 40 14.50 0.03 20.21
C ARG A 40 14.20 1.48 20.52
N LEU A 41 13.08 1.74 21.20
CA LEU A 41 12.54 3.06 21.41
C LEU A 41 12.41 3.35 22.90
N LYS A 42 12.65 4.61 23.27
CA LYS A 42 12.33 5.12 24.61
C LYS A 42 10.85 5.50 24.66
N GLY A 43 10.25 5.49 25.85
CA GLY A 43 8.84 5.85 26.04
C GLY A 43 8.12 4.84 26.90
N ARG A 44 7.03 5.27 27.53
CA ARG A 44 6.28 4.44 28.49
C ARG A 44 4.77 4.46 28.26
N LYS A 45 4.29 5.32 27.36
CA LYS A 45 2.87 5.38 27.00
C LYS A 45 2.65 5.16 25.52
N ALA A 46 1.50 4.58 25.20
CA ALA A 46 1.05 4.41 23.84
C ALA A 46 -0.42 4.82 23.69
N ALA A 47 -0.78 5.43 22.55
CA ALA A 47 -2.14 5.47 22.06
C ALA A 47 -2.27 4.48 20.90
N ILE A 48 -3.04 3.41 21.07
CA ILE A 48 -3.34 2.43 20.04
C ILE A 48 -4.58 2.89 19.29
N ILE A 49 -4.45 3.05 17.97
CA ILE A 49 -5.53 3.39 17.05
C ILE A 49 -5.79 2.17 16.17
N THR A 50 -7.04 1.71 16.13
CA THR A 50 -7.48 0.53 15.35
C THR A 50 -8.91 0.74 14.84
N ASP A 51 -9.38 -0.15 13.97
CA ASP A 51 -10.78 -0.22 13.56
C ASP A 51 -11.54 -1.38 14.24
N GLU A 52 -12.87 -1.37 14.10
CA GLU A 52 -13.81 -2.33 14.67
C GLU A 52 -13.70 -3.77 14.11
N HIS A 53 -13.09 -3.98 12.94
CA HIS A 53 -12.83 -5.33 12.42
C HIS A 53 -11.54 -5.92 13.00
N VAL A 54 -10.50 -5.09 13.16
CA VAL A 54 -9.17 -5.48 13.62
C VAL A 54 -9.12 -5.61 15.15
N ALA A 55 -9.85 -4.75 15.87
CA ALA A 55 -9.85 -4.72 17.33
C ALA A 55 -10.17 -6.08 17.99
N PRO A 56 -11.29 -6.78 17.66
CA PRO A 56 -11.63 -8.04 18.31
C PRO A 56 -10.65 -9.18 18.02
N LEU A 57 -9.80 -9.04 16.99
CA LEU A 57 -8.84 -10.08 16.61
C LEU A 57 -7.47 -9.90 17.28
N TYR A 58 -6.99 -8.66 17.38
CA TYR A 58 -5.57 -8.42 17.66
C TYR A 58 -5.29 -7.41 18.78
N LEU A 59 -6.25 -6.58 19.16
CA LEU A 59 -6.02 -5.50 20.13
C LEU A 59 -5.60 -6.03 21.50
N GLU A 60 -6.28 -7.05 21.99
CA GLU A 60 -5.97 -7.64 23.31
C GLU A 60 -4.55 -8.22 23.35
N ALA A 61 -4.12 -8.90 22.28
CA ALA A 61 -2.77 -9.44 22.17
C ALA A 61 -1.70 -8.34 22.17
N LEU A 62 -1.95 -7.24 21.45
CA LEU A 62 -1.06 -6.08 21.43
C LEU A 62 -0.96 -5.43 22.81
N VAL A 63 -2.10 -5.15 23.46
CA VAL A 63 -2.16 -4.55 24.80
C VAL A 63 -1.37 -5.39 25.81
N LYS A 64 -1.62 -6.70 25.86
CA LYS A 64 -0.86 -7.63 26.74
C LYS A 64 0.65 -7.64 26.42
N SER A 65 1.03 -7.45 25.17
CA SER A 65 2.44 -7.35 24.79
C SER A 65 3.10 -6.08 25.34
N LEU A 66 2.42 -4.94 25.20
CA LEU A 66 2.87 -3.64 25.71
C LEU A 66 2.95 -3.63 27.24
N GLU A 67 1.92 -4.13 27.92
CA GLU A 67 1.85 -4.19 29.40
C GLU A 67 3.00 -5.00 30.00
N ARG A 68 3.31 -6.18 29.41
CA ARG A 68 4.45 -7.01 29.83
C ARG A 68 5.80 -6.30 29.71
N SER A 69 5.87 -5.27 28.87
CA SER A 69 7.06 -4.46 28.64
C SER A 69 7.02 -3.12 29.40
N GLY A 70 6.04 -2.93 30.29
CA GLY A 70 5.88 -1.73 31.10
C GLY A 70 5.37 -0.51 30.32
N ILE A 71 4.76 -0.71 29.15
CA ILE A 71 4.17 0.34 28.33
C ILE A 71 2.67 0.43 28.62
N ILE A 72 2.23 1.57 29.14
CA ILE A 72 0.82 1.85 29.45
C ILE A 72 0.13 2.29 28.16
N SER A 73 -0.93 1.59 27.74
CA SER A 73 -1.63 1.91 26.50
C SER A 73 -3.07 2.40 26.70
N ALA A 74 -3.43 3.50 26.04
CA ALA A 74 -4.82 3.88 25.79
C ALA A 74 -5.25 3.41 24.39
N GLN A 75 -6.55 3.20 24.18
CA GLN A 75 -7.09 2.59 22.96
C GLN A 75 -8.22 3.45 22.37
N LEU A 76 -8.23 3.59 21.04
CA LEU A 76 -9.35 4.14 20.28
C LEU A 76 -9.69 3.17 19.14
N VAL A 77 -10.93 2.70 19.14
CA VAL A 77 -11.51 1.86 18.09
C VAL A 77 -12.41 2.75 17.23
N LEU A 78 -12.12 2.81 15.93
CA LEU A 78 -12.86 3.58 14.93
C LEU A 78 -13.75 2.67 14.07
N PRO A 79 -14.74 3.23 13.35
CA PRO A 79 -15.44 2.49 12.32
C PRO A 79 -14.49 1.96 11.24
N ALA A 80 -14.82 0.83 10.60
CA ALA A 80 -14.02 0.29 9.52
C ALA A 80 -14.33 0.97 8.17
N GLY A 81 -13.32 1.01 7.29
CA GLY A 81 -13.47 1.42 5.89
C GLY A 81 -12.91 2.81 5.54
N GLU A 82 -12.90 3.12 4.25
CA GLU A 82 -12.21 4.31 3.71
C GLU A 82 -12.78 5.64 4.22
N LYS A 83 -14.07 5.69 4.58
CA LYS A 83 -14.72 6.88 5.14
C LYS A 83 -14.12 7.30 6.49
N THR A 84 -13.44 6.39 7.18
CA THR A 84 -12.76 6.67 8.45
C THR A 84 -11.61 7.66 8.27
N LYS A 85 -11.03 7.78 7.07
CA LYS A 85 -10.01 8.78 6.75
C LYS A 85 -10.63 10.17 6.55
N SER A 86 -11.04 10.81 7.63
CA SER A 86 -11.74 12.09 7.61
C SER A 86 -11.24 13.06 8.68
N PHE A 87 -11.58 14.34 8.54
CA PHE A 87 -11.29 15.35 9.56
C PHE A 87 -11.96 15.04 10.91
N GLU A 88 -13.16 14.47 10.88
CA GLU A 88 -13.91 14.08 12.06
C GLU A 88 -13.13 13.07 12.90
N HIS A 89 -12.69 11.97 12.28
CA HIS A 89 -11.93 10.96 13.00
C HIS A 89 -10.49 11.37 13.28
N LEU A 90 -9.89 12.24 12.46
CA LEU A 90 -8.60 12.87 12.80
C LEU A 90 -8.69 13.64 14.12
N MET A 91 -9.78 14.37 14.34
CA MET A 91 -10.02 15.08 15.60
C MET A 91 -10.13 14.09 16.76
N SER A 92 -10.94 13.03 16.62
CA SER A 92 -11.06 11.98 17.65
C SER A 92 -9.73 11.32 17.99
N VAL A 93 -8.89 11.05 16.99
CA VAL A 93 -7.55 10.48 17.20
C VAL A 93 -6.65 11.47 17.93
N CYS A 94 -6.62 12.73 17.52
CA CYS A 94 -5.85 13.78 18.21
C CYS A 94 -6.25 13.92 19.68
N ASP A 95 -7.55 13.98 19.95
CA ASP A 95 -8.09 14.12 21.30
C ASP A 95 -7.68 12.92 22.16
N LYS A 96 -7.80 11.70 21.64
CA LYS A 96 -7.39 10.50 22.36
C LYS A 96 -5.91 10.51 22.74
N ILE A 97 -5.04 10.91 21.80
CA ILE A 97 -3.59 10.97 22.04
C ILE A 97 -3.30 11.97 23.18
N LEU A 98 -3.98 13.13 23.19
CA LEU A 98 -3.82 14.16 24.20
C LEU A 98 -4.38 13.73 25.58
N GLU A 99 -5.56 13.12 25.61
CA GLU A 99 -6.20 12.57 26.81
C GLU A 99 -5.34 11.49 27.49
N ALA A 100 -4.73 10.62 26.68
CA ALA A 100 -3.80 9.60 27.13
C ALA A 100 -2.48 10.18 27.68
N ARG A 101 -2.29 11.50 27.57
CA ARG A 101 -1.07 12.22 27.97
C ARG A 101 0.17 11.60 27.34
N VAL A 102 0.07 11.24 26.06
CA VAL A 102 1.20 10.86 25.21
C VAL A 102 2.07 12.09 25.01
N GLU A 103 3.35 11.96 25.36
CA GLU A 103 4.36 12.99 25.16
C GLU A 103 5.20 12.73 23.90
N ARG A 104 6.14 13.62 23.58
CA ARG A 104 6.94 13.54 22.33
C ARG A 104 7.72 12.24 22.17
N ASN A 105 8.16 11.65 23.28
CA ASN A 105 8.93 10.40 23.29
C ASN A 105 8.06 9.15 23.50
N ASP A 106 6.74 9.32 23.63
CA ASP A 106 5.78 8.23 23.71
C ASP A 106 5.22 7.91 22.31
N TYR A 107 4.40 6.86 22.21
CA TYR A 107 4.05 6.24 20.94
C TYR A 107 2.60 6.49 20.53
N VAL A 108 2.38 6.69 19.23
CA VAL A 108 1.12 6.37 18.57
C VAL A 108 1.33 5.07 17.81
N ILE A 109 0.46 4.08 18.06
CA ILE A 109 0.54 2.76 17.43
C ILE A 109 -0.66 2.58 16.51
N ALA A 110 -0.42 2.44 15.21
CA ALA A 110 -1.44 2.10 14.22
C ALA A 110 -1.56 0.57 14.12
N LEU A 111 -2.65 0.00 14.61
CA LEU A 111 -2.98 -1.41 14.45
C LEU A 111 -4.10 -1.53 13.40
N GLY A 112 -3.77 -1.89 12.17
CA GLY A 112 -4.78 -1.98 11.11
C GLY A 112 -4.24 -1.98 9.68
N GLY A 113 -5.17 -1.86 8.72
CA GLY A 113 -4.83 -1.65 7.31
C GLY A 113 -4.33 -0.23 7.02
N GLY A 114 -4.17 0.09 5.73
CA GLY A 114 -3.65 1.40 5.29
C GLY A 114 -4.49 2.60 5.74
N VAL A 115 -5.80 2.43 5.91
CA VAL A 115 -6.72 3.46 6.44
C VAL A 115 -6.29 3.93 7.82
N ILE A 116 -6.10 2.98 8.75
CA ILE A 116 -5.66 3.29 10.11
C ILE A 116 -4.21 3.77 10.12
N GLY A 117 -3.33 3.17 9.31
CA GLY A 117 -1.94 3.60 9.15
C GLY A 117 -1.80 5.07 8.77
N ASP A 118 -2.53 5.50 7.74
CA ASP A 118 -2.48 6.88 7.24
C ASP A 118 -3.08 7.87 8.24
N LEU A 119 -4.24 7.55 8.82
CA LEU A 119 -4.94 8.42 9.77
C LEU A 119 -4.13 8.62 11.06
N ALA A 120 -3.68 7.51 11.67
CA ALA A 120 -2.92 7.55 12.91
C ALA A 120 -1.52 8.14 12.69
N GLY A 121 -0.89 7.84 11.55
CA GLY A 121 0.38 8.45 11.16
C GLY A 121 0.28 9.96 10.98
N PHE A 122 -0.82 10.45 10.39
CA PHE A 122 -1.05 11.89 10.23
C PHE A 122 -1.26 12.56 11.59
N ALA A 123 -2.09 11.97 12.44
CA ALA A 123 -2.29 12.46 13.81
C ALA A 123 -0.96 12.49 14.58
N ALA A 124 -0.13 11.45 14.47
CA ALA A 124 1.19 11.40 15.10
C ALA A 124 2.13 12.50 14.60
N GLY A 125 2.06 12.85 13.31
CA GLY A 125 2.86 13.92 12.72
C GLY A 125 2.47 15.33 13.17
N ILE A 126 1.20 15.56 13.55
CA ILE A 126 0.70 16.90 13.91
C ILE A 126 0.54 17.10 15.43
N VAL A 127 0.18 16.06 16.18
CA VAL A 127 0.03 16.16 17.64
C VAL A 127 1.38 16.50 18.25
N ARG A 128 1.42 17.55 19.08
CA ARG A 128 2.64 18.12 19.67
C ARG A 128 3.74 18.45 18.65
N ARG A 129 3.36 18.66 17.37
CA ARG A 129 4.27 18.86 16.24
C ARG A 129 5.18 17.65 15.97
N GLY A 130 4.69 16.44 16.26
CA GLY A 130 5.41 15.19 16.08
C GLY A 130 5.55 14.43 17.39
N VAL A 131 5.00 13.21 17.40
CA VAL A 131 5.25 12.15 18.38
C VAL A 131 5.74 10.90 17.65
N ARG A 132 6.30 9.93 18.39
CA ARG A 132 6.76 8.68 17.78
C ARG A 132 5.61 7.88 17.22
N PHE A 133 5.88 7.17 16.14
CA PHE A 133 4.88 6.44 15.38
C PHE A 133 5.33 5.02 15.10
N VAL A 134 4.52 4.03 15.48
CA VAL A 134 4.76 2.61 15.19
C VAL A 134 3.62 2.08 14.34
N GLN A 135 3.95 1.41 13.25
CA GLN A 135 2.96 0.72 12.43
C GLN A 135 2.92 -0.78 12.71
N VAL A 136 1.72 -1.30 12.86
CA VAL A 136 1.41 -2.73 12.97
C VAL A 136 0.41 -3.09 11.86
N PRO A 137 0.88 -3.17 10.60
CA PRO A 137 0.02 -3.36 9.43
C PRO A 137 -0.64 -4.74 9.40
N THR A 138 -1.97 -4.78 9.21
CA THR A 138 -2.77 -6.03 9.25
C THR A 138 -3.39 -6.46 7.92
N SER A 139 -3.11 -5.77 6.82
CA SER A 139 -3.44 -6.23 5.47
C SER A 139 -2.18 -6.44 4.64
N LEU A 140 -2.25 -7.30 3.61
CA LEU A 140 -1.09 -7.50 2.74
C LEU A 140 -0.69 -6.17 2.08
N LEU A 141 -1.68 -5.40 1.62
CA LEU A 141 -1.47 -4.08 1.05
C LEU A 141 -0.69 -3.15 1.99
N SER A 142 -1.07 -3.08 3.27
CA SER A 142 -0.36 -2.21 4.21
C SER A 142 1.01 -2.74 4.58
N GLN A 143 1.22 -4.06 4.61
CA GLN A 143 2.52 -4.67 4.86
C GLN A 143 3.53 -4.42 3.73
N VAL A 144 3.09 -4.39 2.48
CA VAL A 144 3.98 -4.32 1.30
C VAL A 144 4.12 -2.91 0.73
N ASP A 145 3.18 -2.03 1.05
CA ASP A 145 3.11 -0.70 0.46
C ASP A 145 2.90 0.39 1.53
N SER A 146 1.69 0.58 2.06
CA SER A 146 1.36 1.81 2.81
C SER A 146 2.19 2.03 4.09
N SER A 147 2.77 0.98 4.68
CA SER A 147 3.63 1.11 5.87
C SER A 147 5.05 1.61 5.61
N VAL A 148 5.43 1.73 4.35
CA VAL A 148 6.78 2.18 3.94
C VAL A 148 6.68 3.55 3.26
N GLY A 149 7.54 4.49 3.65
CA GLY A 149 7.71 5.76 2.96
C GLY A 149 6.95 6.97 3.51
N GLY A 150 6.37 6.85 4.70
CA GLY A 150 5.96 7.97 5.55
C GLY A 150 4.85 8.88 5.01
N LYS A 151 4.16 8.49 3.94
CA LYS A 151 2.97 9.23 3.50
C LYS A 151 1.84 8.92 4.47
N THR A 152 1.29 9.96 5.06
CA THR A 152 0.18 9.86 6.00
C THR A 152 -0.84 10.93 5.66
N GLY A 153 -2.13 10.68 5.89
CA GLY A 153 -3.15 11.66 5.55
C GLY A 153 -4.57 11.16 5.66
N ILE A 154 -5.48 12.04 5.28
CA ILE A 154 -6.92 11.80 5.24
C ILE A 154 -7.51 12.25 3.90
N ASN A 155 -8.73 11.79 3.65
CA ASN A 155 -9.52 12.24 2.53
C ASN A 155 -10.23 13.56 2.88
N SER A 156 -10.55 14.33 1.85
CA SER A 156 -11.41 15.51 1.96
C SER A 156 -12.56 15.39 0.96
N ARG A 157 -13.54 16.28 1.06
CA ARG A 157 -14.60 16.40 0.03
C ARG A 157 -14.06 16.67 -1.38
N HIS A 158 -12.81 17.13 -1.50
CA HIS A 158 -12.16 17.44 -2.78
C HIS A 158 -11.36 16.26 -3.35
N GLY A 159 -11.18 15.17 -2.60
CA GLY A 159 -10.44 14.00 -3.08
C GLY A 159 -9.71 13.23 -1.98
N LYS A 160 -9.16 12.07 -2.37
CA LYS A 160 -8.41 11.17 -1.50
C LYS A 160 -7.02 11.71 -1.19
N ASN A 161 -6.53 11.48 0.03
CA ASN A 161 -5.14 11.75 0.45
C ASN A 161 -4.62 13.18 0.21
N LEU A 162 -5.50 14.17 0.02
CA LEU A 162 -5.11 15.55 -0.29
C LEU A 162 -4.62 16.34 0.93
N VAL A 163 -4.87 15.83 2.14
CA VAL A 163 -4.49 16.49 3.40
C VAL A 163 -3.66 15.52 4.22
N GLY A 164 -2.40 15.87 4.48
CA GLY A 164 -1.48 14.95 5.14
C GLY A 164 -0.09 15.53 5.34
N VAL A 165 0.82 14.68 5.84
CA VAL A 165 2.23 15.00 6.05
C VAL A 165 3.12 13.80 5.70
N PHE A 166 4.38 14.08 5.37
CA PHE A 166 5.42 13.07 5.36
C PHE A 166 5.94 12.87 6.80
N HIS A 167 5.48 11.80 7.46
CA HIS A 167 5.88 11.41 8.82
C HIS A 167 6.31 9.94 8.82
N GLN A 168 7.61 9.69 8.98
CA GLN A 168 8.15 8.34 8.99
C GLN A 168 7.79 7.62 10.30
N PRO A 169 7.49 6.32 10.28
CA PRO A 169 7.42 5.54 11.50
C PRO A 169 8.81 5.36 12.10
N ASP A 170 8.88 5.15 13.42
CA ASP A 170 10.08 4.73 14.14
C ASP A 170 10.28 3.21 14.08
N LEU A 171 9.21 2.44 13.81
CA LEU A 171 9.22 0.98 13.70
C LEU A 171 8.00 0.47 12.93
N VAL A 172 8.19 -0.57 12.12
CA VAL A 172 7.09 -1.32 11.50
C VAL A 172 7.16 -2.79 11.93
N LEU A 173 6.04 -3.32 12.40
CA LEU A 173 5.88 -4.71 12.86
C LEU A 173 4.89 -5.44 11.94
N ALA A 174 5.40 -6.04 10.86
CA ALA A 174 4.61 -6.79 9.90
C ALA A 174 4.45 -8.25 10.36
N ASP A 175 3.41 -8.48 11.18
CA ASP A 175 3.01 -9.81 11.60
C ASP A 175 2.40 -10.59 10.42
N THR A 176 3.04 -11.67 9.98
CA THR A 176 2.56 -12.42 8.81
C THR A 176 1.37 -13.33 9.12
N ASP A 177 1.10 -13.63 10.39
CA ASP A 177 0.00 -14.52 10.79
C ASP A 177 -1.36 -13.84 10.71
N VAL A 178 -1.40 -12.51 10.84
CA VAL A 178 -2.65 -11.73 10.74
C VAL A 178 -3.28 -11.86 9.36
N LEU A 179 -2.48 -12.12 8.32
CA LEU A 179 -2.99 -12.32 6.97
C LEU A 179 -3.81 -13.61 6.82
N ASN A 180 -3.75 -14.53 7.79
CA ASN A 180 -4.55 -15.76 7.78
C ASN A 180 -6.05 -15.51 8.03
N SER A 181 -6.42 -14.40 8.68
CA SER A 181 -7.83 -14.02 8.84
C SER A 181 -8.31 -13.01 7.78
N LEU A 182 -7.39 -12.51 6.93
CA LEU A 182 -7.73 -11.55 5.89
C LEU A 182 -8.59 -12.25 4.82
N SER A 183 -9.62 -11.56 4.32
CA SER A 183 -10.44 -12.13 3.26
C SER A 183 -9.59 -12.40 2.01
N LYS A 184 -9.93 -13.45 1.25
CA LYS A 184 -9.21 -13.77 0.01
C LYS A 184 -9.19 -12.61 -0.99
N ARG A 185 -10.26 -11.81 -1.03
CA ARG A 185 -10.37 -10.63 -1.90
C ARG A 185 -9.35 -9.56 -1.50
N GLU A 186 -9.28 -9.22 -0.22
CA GLU A 186 -8.32 -8.23 0.30
C GLU A 186 -6.88 -8.70 0.18
N PHE A 187 -6.62 -10.00 0.38
CA PHE A 187 -5.29 -10.58 0.16
C PHE A 187 -4.88 -10.44 -1.31
N ARG A 188 -5.76 -10.82 -2.25
CA ARG A 188 -5.52 -10.63 -3.70
C ARG A 188 -5.26 -9.17 -4.05
N ALA A 189 -6.08 -8.26 -3.53
CA ALA A 189 -5.91 -6.82 -3.75
C ALA A 189 -4.51 -6.36 -3.29
N GLY A 190 -4.06 -6.76 -2.11
CA GLY A 190 -2.69 -6.46 -1.66
C GLY A 190 -1.61 -7.14 -2.51
N TYR A 191 -1.88 -8.32 -3.08
CA TYR A 191 -0.94 -9.02 -3.94
C TYR A 191 -0.69 -8.28 -5.27
N ALA A 192 -1.65 -7.49 -5.77
CA ALA A 192 -1.44 -6.66 -6.96
C ALA A 192 -0.22 -5.73 -6.78
N GLU A 193 -0.05 -5.17 -5.59
CA GLU A 193 1.11 -4.34 -5.25
C GLU A 193 2.42 -5.13 -5.16
N VAL A 194 2.36 -6.36 -4.66
CA VAL A 194 3.51 -7.28 -4.65
C VAL A 194 3.98 -7.53 -6.09
N ALA A 195 3.05 -7.85 -7.00
CA ALA A 195 3.37 -8.05 -8.41
C ALA A 195 3.90 -6.77 -9.09
N LYS A 196 3.37 -5.60 -8.72
CA LYS A 196 3.78 -4.29 -9.24
C LYS A 196 5.28 -4.06 -9.09
N TYR A 197 5.87 -4.37 -7.94
CA TYR A 197 7.33 -4.21 -7.75
C TYR A 197 8.14 -5.04 -8.74
N GLY A 198 7.69 -6.26 -9.05
CA GLY A 198 8.33 -7.09 -10.07
C GLY A 198 8.25 -6.49 -11.47
N LEU A 199 7.12 -5.86 -11.79
CA LEU A 199 6.86 -5.21 -13.08
C LEU A 199 7.57 -3.86 -13.25
N ILE A 200 7.89 -3.17 -12.14
CA ILE A 200 8.60 -1.89 -12.15
C ILE A 200 10.08 -2.10 -12.54
N ASP A 201 10.84 -2.79 -11.69
CA ASP A 201 12.31 -2.90 -11.81
C ASP A 201 12.90 -4.21 -11.25
N LYS A 202 12.08 -5.19 -10.85
CA LYS A 202 12.54 -6.49 -10.33
C LYS A 202 12.01 -7.68 -11.14
N PRO A 203 12.44 -7.87 -12.39
CA PRO A 203 11.89 -8.92 -13.27
C PRO A 203 12.07 -10.34 -12.71
N GLU A 204 13.17 -10.60 -12.01
CA GLU A 204 13.41 -11.88 -11.32
C GLU A 204 12.40 -12.13 -10.18
N PHE A 205 11.97 -11.07 -9.49
CA PHE A 205 10.92 -11.18 -8.48
C PHE A 205 9.56 -11.48 -9.11
N PHE A 206 9.24 -10.88 -10.26
CA PHE A 206 8.04 -11.23 -11.02
C PHE A 206 8.05 -12.71 -11.46
N ALA A 207 9.18 -13.19 -12.01
CA ALA A 207 9.34 -14.59 -12.39
C ALA A 207 9.22 -15.54 -11.18
N TRP A 208 9.76 -15.14 -10.03
CA TRP A 208 9.60 -15.88 -8.78
C TRP A 208 8.12 -15.95 -8.35
N LEU A 209 7.38 -14.84 -8.45
CA LEU A 209 5.96 -14.78 -8.12
C LEU A 209 5.12 -15.71 -9.01
N GLU A 210 5.39 -15.77 -10.32
CA GLU A 210 4.70 -16.70 -11.24
C GLU A 210 4.80 -18.16 -10.78
N THR A 211 5.91 -18.54 -10.15
CA THR A 211 6.13 -19.90 -9.66
C THR A 211 5.64 -20.11 -8.23
N ASN A 212 5.64 -19.07 -7.38
CA ASN A 212 5.49 -19.20 -5.93
C ASN A 212 4.23 -18.55 -5.35
N TRP A 213 3.36 -17.95 -6.16
CA TRP A 213 2.20 -17.21 -5.65
C TRP A 213 1.30 -18.04 -4.73
N SER A 214 1.07 -19.32 -5.02
CA SER A 214 0.25 -20.18 -4.15
C SER A 214 0.89 -20.38 -2.77
N ALA A 215 2.23 -20.45 -2.70
CA ALA A 215 2.96 -20.53 -1.43
C ALA A 215 2.89 -19.21 -0.66
N VAL A 216 2.93 -18.05 -1.33
CA VAL A 216 2.70 -16.74 -0.70
C VAL A 216 1.33 -16.69 -0.02
N PHE A 217 0.29 -17.21 -0.68
CA PHE A 217 -1.06 -17.31 -0.11
C PHE A 217 -1.11 -18.31 1.05
N ALA A 218 -0.42 -19.44 0.96
CA ALA A 218 -0.37 -20.45 2.01
C ALA A 218 0.34 -19.96 3.30
N GLY A 219 1.29 -19.03 3.16
CA GLY A 219 2.04 -18.46 4.29
C GLY A 219 3.49 -18.94 4.39
N GLY A 220 4.07 -18.83 5.59
CA GLY A 220 5.45 -19.23 5.85
C GLY A 220 6.50 -18.39 5.11
N SER A 221 7.61 -19.02 4.74
CA SER A 221 8.80 -18.34 4.19
C SER A 221 8.52 -17.62 2.88
N ALA A 222 7.68 -18.16 1.99
CA ALA A 222 7.34 -17.51 0.73
C ALA A 222 6.59 -16.19 0.95
N ARG A 223 5.64 -16.17 1.89
CA ARG A 223 4.93 -14.93 2.27
C ARG A 223 5.89 -13.90 2.87
N ILE A 224 6.77 -14.32 3.78
CA ILE A 224 7.79 -13.45 4.38
C ILE A 224 8.73 -12.88 3.31
N GLU A 225 9.19 -13.69 2.35
CA GLU A 225 10.05 -13.24 1.24
C GLU A 225 9.34 -12.22 0.36
N ALA A 226 8.09 -12.47 -0.01
CA ALA A 226 7.31 -11.57 -0.84
C ALA A 226 7.12 -10.20 -0.18
N ILE A 227 6.81 -10.19 1.13
CA ILE A 227 6.68 -8.95 1.90
C ILE A 227 8.03 -8.25 2.02
N ALA A 228 9.10 -8.97 2.41
CA ALA A 228 10.42 -8.39 2.57
C ALA A 228 10.97 -7.79 1.26
N THR A 229 10.80 -8.49 0.14
CA THR A 229 11.23 -8.00 -1.17
C THR A 229 10.44 -6.76 -1.58
N SER A 230 9.14 -6.72 -1.31
CA SER A 230 8.28 -5.56 -1.57
C SER A 230 8.69 -4.35 -0.70
N CYS A 231 8.91 -4.56 0.60
CA CYS A 231 9.38 -3.51 1.50
C CYS A 231 10.75 -2.97 1.08
N GLN A 232 11.67 -3.86 0.67
CA GLN A 232 12.99 -3.44 0.18
C GLN A 232 12.85 -2.62 -1.11
N ALA A 233 12.04 -3.08 -2.08
CA ALA A 233 11.78 -2.34 -3.32
C ALA A 233 11.25 -0.93 -3.04
N LYS A 234 10.27 -0.80 -2.13
CA LYS A 234 9.74 0.50 -1.75
C LYS A 234 10.75 1.35 -0.99
N SER A 235 11.55 0.75 -0.11
CA SER A 235 12.63 1.44 0.60
C SER A 235 13.66 2.02 -0.37
N ASP A 236 14.12 1.24 -1.35
CA ASP A 236 15.09 1.69 -2.37
C ASP A 236 14.59 2.95 -3.08
N VAL A 237 13.30 2.97 -3.45
CA VAL A 237 12.65 4.09 -4.11
C VAL A 237 12.46 5.30 -3.17
N VAL A 238 12.04 5.07 -1.93
CA VAL A 238 11.84 6.14 -0.92
C VAL A 238 13.16 6.82 -0.56
N VAL A 239 14.25 6.06 -0.45
CA VAL A 239 15.58 6.60 -0.18
C VAL A 239 16.08 7.44 -1.35
N ALA A 240 15.82 7.01 -2.58
CA ALA A 240 16.17 7.77 -3.77
C ALA A 240 15.33 9.06 -3.92
N ASP A 241 14.04 9.03 -3.51
CA ASP A 241 13.11 10.13 -3.72
C ASP A 241 11.98 10.16 -2.66
N GLU A 242 12.30 10.65 -1.46
CA GLU A 242 11.35 10.67 -0.33
C GLU A 242 10.14 11.58 -0.58
N ARG A 243 10.25 12.59 -1.45
CA ARG A 243 9.20 13.61 -1.65
C ARG A 243 8.56 13.58 -3.04
N GLU A 244 8.75 12.51 -3.79
CA GLU A 244 8.08 12.25 -5.09
C GLU A 244 8.37 13.24 -6.20
N ASN A 245 9.62 13.68 -6.35
CA ASN A 245 10.03 14.58 -7.43
C ASN A 245 10.72 13.85 -8.60
N GLY A 246 10.78 12.53 -8.60
CA GLY A 246 11.50 11.73 -9.61
C GLY A 246 11.16 10.23 -9.58
N PRO A 247 12.12 9.33 -9.32
CA PRO A 247 11.93 7.87 -9.46
C PRO A 247 10.75 7.28 -8.68
N ARG A 248 10.29 7.93 -7.60
CA ARG A 248 9.14 7.44 -6.84
C ARG A 248 7.84 7.45 -7.62
N ALA A 249 7.76 8.23 -8.70
CA ALA A 249 6.65 8.18 -9.62
C ALA A 249 6.47 6.80 -10.27
N LEU A 250 7.52 5.98 -10.41
CA LEU A 250 7.43 4.62 -10.98
C LEU A 250 6.51 3.70 -10.16
N LEU A 251 6.33 3.96 -8.86
CA LEU A 251 5.36 3.24 -8.03
C LEU A 251 3.92 3.44 -8.52
N ASN A 252 3.66 4.41 -9.38
CA ASN A 252 2.34 4.63 -9.98
C ASN A 252 2.09 3.79 -11.24
N LEU A 253 2.88 2.72 -11.49
CA LEU A 253 2.56 1.74 -12.54
C LEU A 253 1.13 1.22 -12.34
N GLY A 254 0.33 1.30 -13.39
CA GLY A 254 -1.10 0.96 -13.39
C GLY A 254 -2.03 1.95 -12.67
N HIS A 255 -1.51 2.87 -11.84
CA HIS A 255 -2.36 3.74 -11.02
C HIS A 255 -3.12 4.79 -11.83
N THR A 256 -2.58 5.31 -12.94
CA THR A 256 -3.32 6.25 -13.79
C THR A 256 -4.64 5.64 -14.28
N PHE A 257 -4.60 4.38 -14.72
CA PHE A 257 -5.81 3.64 -15.11
C PHE A 257 -6.63 3.22 -13.89
N GLY A 258 -5.99 2.68 -12.86
CA GLY A 258 -6.66 2.21 -11.64
C GLY A 258 -7.47 3.30 -10.94
N HIS A 259 -6.90 4.48 -10.72
CA HIS A 259 -7.59 5.61 -10.10
C HIS A 259 -8.78 6.10 -10.95
N ALA A 260 -8.64 6.11 -12.28
CA ALA A 260 -9.76 6.45 -13.15
C ALA A 260 -10.92 5.45 -13.03
N LEU A 261 -10.61 4.16 -12.91
CA LEU A 261 -11.60 3.10 -12.70
C LEU A 261 -12.22 3.18 -11.29
N GLU A 262 -11.43 3.46 -10.25
CA GLU A 262 -11.94 3.70 -8.89
C GLU A 262 -12.89 4.91 -8.84
N ALA A 263 -12.53 6.02 -9.50
CA ALA A 263 -13.39 7.18 -9.60
C ALA A 263 -14.68 6.87 -10.38
N ALA A 264 -14.57 6.09 -11.46
CA ALA A 264 -15.71 5.66 -12.27
C ALA A 264 -16.69 4.73 -11.54
N THR A 265 -16.22 4.01 -10.52
CA THR A 265 -17.08 3.23 -9.62
C THR A 265 -17.52 4.02 -8.39
N ALA A 266 -17.30 5.34 -8.36
CA ALA A 266 -17.58 6.22 -7.23
C ALA A 266 -16.96 5.73 -5.90
N TYR A 267 -15.83 5.01 -5.99
CA TYR A 267 -15.15 4.37 -4.87
C TYR A 267 -16.01 3.37 -4.09
N GLU A 268 -17.01 2.77 -4.74
CA GLU A 268 -17.82 1.71 -4.14
C GLU A 268 -17.01 0.42 -4.02
N SER A 269 -16.54 0.10 -2.81
CA SER A 269 -15.72 -1.10 -2.56
C SER A 269 -16.41 -2.42 -2.90
N ALA A 270 -17.74 -2.44 -2.98
CA ALA A 270 -18.49 -3.59 -3.48
C ALA A 270 -18.23 -3.87 -4.97
N ARG A 271 -17.93 -2.83 -5.76
CA ARG A 271 -17.62 -2.92 -7.19
C ARG A 271 -16.13 -3.09 -7.45
N LEU A 272 -15.29 -2.29 -6.81
CA LEU A 272 -13.85 -2.27 -7.07
C LEU A 272 -13.07 -1.82 -5.83
N VAL A 273 -12.13 -2.63 -5.37
CA VAL A 273 -11.13 -2.19 -4.37
C VAL A 273 -9.83 -1.76 -5.06
N HIS A 274 -9.00 -0.99 -4.36
CA HIS A 274 -7.80 -0.37 -4.93
C HIS A 274 -6.90 -1.35 -5.69
N GLY A 275 -6.51 -2.48 -5.08
CA GLY A 275 -5.66 -3.47 -5.72
C GLY A 275 -6.27 -4.15 -6.96
N GLU A 276 -7.60 -4.24 -7.03
CA GLU A 276 -8.30 -4.70 -8.24
C GLU A 276 -8.18 -3.67 -9.37
N GLY A 277 -8.36 -2.38 -9.06
CA GLY A 277 -8.14 -1.29 -10.00
C GLY A 277 -6.69 -1.22 -10.48
N VAL A 278 -5.72 -1.36 -9.58
CA VAL A 278 -4.28 -1.41 -9.92
C VAL A 278 -3.98 -2.64 -10.78
N SER A 279 -4.56 -3.81 -10.50
CA SER A 279 -4.39 -5.01 -11.34
C SER A 279 -4.83 -4.78 -12.79
N ILE A 280 -6.05 -4.28 -13.01
CA ILE A 280 -6.54 -3.93 -14.35
C ILE A 280 -5.63 -2.85 -14.96
N GLY A 281 -5.27 -1.84 -14.17
CA GLY A 281 -4.43 -0.75 -14.63
C GLY A 281 -3.03 -1.18 -15.06
N MET A 282 -2.41 -2.15 -14.39
CA MET A 282 -1.11 -2.71 -14.80
C MET A 282 -1.22 -3.44 -16.13
N VAL A 283 -2.28 -4.23 -16.35
CA VAL A 283 -2.54 -4.89 -17.64
C VAL A 283 -2.72 -3.83 -18.73
N LEU A 284 -3.58 -2.84 -18.50
CA LEU A 284 -3.81 -1.74 -19.45
C LEU A 284 -2.53 -0.96 -19.76
N ALA A 285 -1.66 -0.71 -18.77
CA ALA A 285 -0.39 -0.03 -19.00
C ALA A 285 0.57 -0.86 -19.88
N HIS A 286 0.61 -2.18 -19.73
CA HIS A 286 1.43 -3.06 -20.57
C HIS A 286 0.85 -3.17 -21.99
N GLU A 287 -0.48 -3.32 -22.12
CA GLU A 287 -1.15 -3.35 -23.42
C GLU A 287 -1.02 -2.02 -24.17
N PHE A 288 -1.15 -0.89 -23.47
CA PHE A 288 -0.96 0.43 -24.06
C PHE A 288 0.50 0.64 -24.48
N SER A 289 1.46 0.19 -23.67
CA SER A 289 2.89 0.21 -24.05
C SER A 289 3.15 -0.63 -25.31
N ALA A 290 2.51 -1.79 -25.45
CA ALA A 290 2.60 -2.62 -26.65
C ALA A 290 1.96 -1.93 -27.87
N ARG A 291 0.80 -1.28 -27.71
CA ARG A 291 0.15 -0.48 -28.77
C ARG A 291 1.06 0.65 -29.26
N MET A 292 1.83 1.25 -28.36
CA MET A 292 2.80 2.29 -28.67
C MET A 292 4.13 1.75 -29.22
N ASN A 293 4.24 0.44 -29.49
CA ASN A 293 5.46 -0.27 -29.92
C ASN A 293 6.64 -0.15 -28.92
N LEU A 294 6.35 0.04 -27.63
CA LEU A 294 7.38 0.18 -26.58
C LEU A 294 7.76 -1.16 -25.94
N ALA A 295 6.85 -2.13 -25.95
CA ALA A 295 7.00 -3.45 -25.33
C ALA A 295 6.36 -4.55 -26.20
N SER A 296 6.73 -5.81 -25.92
CA SER A 296 6.11 -6.95 -26.61
C SER A 296 4.66 -7.15 -26.15
N PRO A 297 3.70 -7.42 -27.07
CA PRO A 297 2.36 -7.85 -26.69
C PRO A 297 2.34 -9.13 -25.83
N ASP A 298 3.37 -9.97 -25.92
CA ASP A 298 3.48 -11.19 -25.10
C ASP A 298 3.82 -10.88 -23.64
N ASP A 299 4.49 -9.76 -23.35
CA ASP A 299 4.69 -9.30 -21.98
C ASP A 299 3.35 -8.94 -21.34
N ALA A 300 2.47 -8.21 -22.06
CA ALA A 300 1.14 -7.88 -21.58
C ALA A 300 0.29 -9.13 -21.30
N LYS A 301 0.35 -10.14 -22.19
CA LYS A 301 -0.34 -11.43 -21.97
C LYS A 301 0.21 -12.19 -20.76
N ARG A 302 1.53 -12.15 -20.54
CA ARG A 302 2.17 -12.79 -19.38
C ARG A 302 1.72 -12.14 -18.07
N VAL A 303 1.66 -10.80 -18.03
CA VAL A 303 1.13 -10.05 -16.88
C VAL A 303 -0.34 -10.37 -16.64
N GLU A 304 -1.19 -10.32 -17.67
CA GLU A 304 -2.61 -10.67 -17.57
C GLU A 304 -2.77 -12.10 -17.05
N LYS A 305 -2.05 -13.07 -17.62
CA LYS A 305 -2.13 -14.48 -17.23
C LYS A 305 -1.83 -14.66 -15.75
N HIS A 306 -0.72 -14.12 -15.24
CA HIS A 306 -0.34 -14.26 -13.83
C HIS A 306 -1.37 -13.65 -12.89
N LEU A 307 -1.80 -12.41 -13.14
CA LEU A 307 -2.78 -11.73 -12.30
C LEU A 307 -4.13 -12.47 -12.30
N LYS A 308 -4.53 -13.01 -13.46
CA LYS A 308 -5.73 -13.84 -13.59
C LYS A 308 -5.61 -15.17 -12.85
N GLU A 309 -4.46 -15.83 -12.89
CA GLU A 309 -4.19 -17.08 -12.14
C GLU A 309 -4.27 -16.88 -10.63
N VAL A 310 -3.81 -15.73 -10.13
CA VAL A 310 -3.97 -15.32 -8.73
C VAL A 310 -5.44 -15.05 -8.37
N GLY A 311 -6.27 -14.75 -9.37
CA GLY A 311 -7.70 -14.49 -9.26
C GLY A 311 -8.03 -13.00 -9.08
N LEU A 312 -7.18 -12.12 -9.58
CA LEU A 312 -7.45 -10.69 -9.70
C LEU A 312 -8.20 -10.37 -11.02
N PRO A 313 -9.01 -9.31 -11.06
CA PRO A 313 -9.54 -8.81 -12.32
C PRO A 313 -8.43 -8.19 -13.16
N THR A 314 -8.56 -8.31 -14.47
CA THR A 314 -7.51 -7.90 -15.43
C THR A 314 -8.07 -7.06 -16.57
N ARG A 315 -9.39 -7.00 -16.71
CA ARG A 315 -10.09 -6.28 -17.78
C ARG A 315 -11.10 -5.31 -17.18
N ILE A 316 -11.39 -4.24 -17.92
CA ILE A 316 -12.43 -3.26 -17.55
C ILE A 316 -13.80 -3.96 -17.41
N SER A 317 -14.08 -4.93 -18.27
CA SER A 317 -15.28 -5.78 -18.26
C SER A 317 -15.44 -6.65 -17.01
N ASP A 318 -14.36 -6.88 -16.26
CA ASP A 318 -14.41 -7.67 -15.02
C ASP A 318 -15.03 -6.87 -13.85
N ILE A 319 -15.20 -5.54 -14.02
CA ILE A 319 -15.77 -4.66 -13.01
C ILE A 319 -17.29 -4.79 -13.01
N PRO A 320 -17.93 -5.14 -11.87
CA PRO A 320 -19.38 -5.23 -11.79
C PRO A 320 -20.09 -3.91 -12.08
N GLY A 321 -21.16 -3.98 -12.88
CA GLY A 321 -22.01 -2.84 -13.24
C GLY A 321 -21.48 -1.98 -14.39
N ALA A 322 -22.33 -1.10 -14.92
CA ALA A 322 -21.95 -0.24 -16.03
C ALA A 322 -20.86 0.76 -15.62
N LEU A 323 -19.92 1.00 -16.54
CA LEU A 323 -18.92 2.06 -16.43
C LEU A 323 -19.27 3.20 -17.39
N PRO A 324 -18.83 4.43 -17.08
CA PRO A 324 -19.03 5.56 -17.97
C PRO A 324 -18.16 5.40 -19.24
N PRO A 325 -18.49 6.12 -20.32
CA PRO A 325 -17.76 6.00 -21.58
C PRO A 325 -16.29 6.43 -21.49
N ALA A 326 -15.48 6.03 -22.45
CA ALA A 326 -14.03 6.25 -22.50
C ALA A 326 -13.63 7.72 -22.29
N GLU A 327 -14.43 8.67 -22.79
CA GLU A 327 -14.23 10.11 -22.57
C GLU A 327 -14.25 10.47 -21.09
N LYS A 328 -15.16 9.87 -20.30
CA LYS A 328 -15.25 10.10 -18.86
C LYS A 328 -14.12 9.44 -18.08
N LEU A 329 -13.64 8.29 -18.54
CA LEU A 329 -12.44 7.67 -17.96
C LEU A 329 -11.20 8.54 -18.21
N LEU A 330 -11.08 9.11 -19.41
CA LEU A 330 -10.00 10.05 -19.75
C LEU A 330 -10.09 11.34 -18.90
N ASP A 331 -11.29 11.89 -18.70
CA ASP A 331 -11.52 13.04 -17.82
C ASP A 331 -11.04 12.75 -16.39
N ALA A 332 -11.32 11.55 -15.87
CA ALA A 332 -10.89 11.14 -14.53
C ALA A 332 -9.35 11.02 -14.43
N MET A 333 -8.67 10.49 -15.46
CA MET A 333 -7.20 10.47 -15.52
C MET A 333 -6.59 11.87 -15.48
N ALA A 334 -7.27 12.86 -16.07
CA ALA A 334 -6.78 14.25 -16.15
C ALA A 334 -6.85 14.97 -14.80
N GLN A 335 -7.70 14.52 -13.88
CA GLN A 335 -7.80 15.08 -12.53
C GLN A 335 -6.73 14.56 -11.58
N ASP A 336 -6.31 13.29 -11.76
CA ASP A 336 -5.27 12.64 -10.95
C ASP A 336 -3.88 13.25 -11.20
N LYS A 337 -3.61 13.66 -12.44
CA LYS A 337 -2.29 14.15 -12.86
C LYS A 337 -2.39 15.49 -13.54
N LYS A 338 -1.51 16.42 -13.18
CA LYS A 338 -1.40 17.72 -13.86
C LYS A 338 -1.18 17.51 -15.35
N VAL A 339 -2.23 17.72 -16.15
CA VAL A 339 -2.12 17.81 -17.60
C VAL A 339 -1.35 19.09 -17.90
N LYS A 340 -0.16 18.97 -18.48
CA LYS A 340 0.60 20.10 -19.00
C LYS A 340 0.46 20.09 -20.52
N ASP A 341 -0.07 21.16 -21.09
CA ASP A 341 -0.22 21.33 -22.54
C ASP A 341 -1.00 20.19 -23.25
N GLY A 342 -1.99 19.59 -22.58
CA GLY A 342 -2.80 18.50 -23.15
C GLY A 342 -2.13 17.12 -23.16
N LYS A 343 -0.96 16.98 -22.53
CA LYS A 343 -0.21 15.72 -22.43
C LYS A 343 -0.32 15.12 -21.03
N PHE A 344 -0.38 13.79 -20.99
CA PHE A 344 -0.47 13.04 -19.74
C PHE A 344 0.88 12.45 -19.34
N THR A 345 1.12 12.41 -18.04
CA THR A 345 2.23 11.64 -17.45
C THR A 345 1.78 10.24 -17.07
N PHE A 346 2.25 9.23 -17.80
CA PHE A 346 2.01 7.82 -17.49
C PHE A 346 3.26 7.14 -16.94
N ILE A 347 3.05 6.03 -16.24
CA ILE A 347 4.09 5.05 -16.03
C ILE A 347 3.84 3.93 -17.03
N LEU A 348 4.70 3.86 -18.04
CA LEU A 348 4.66 2.86 -19.11
C LEU A 348 5.83 1.91 -18.94
N THR A 349 5.98 0.97 -19.86
CA THR A 349 6.98 -0.08 -19.74
C THR A 349 7.63 -0.42 -21.08
N HIS A 350 8.91 -0.77 -21.03
CA HIS A 350 9.62 -1.43 -22.12
C HIS A 350 9.56 -2.96 -22.03
N GLY A 351 8.70 -3.52 -21.18
CA GLY A 351 8.60 -4.94 -20.86
C GLY A 351 8.82 -5.18 -19.36
N ILE A 352 8.61 -6.42 -18.91
CA ILE A 352 8.62 -6.77 -17.49
C ILE A 352 9.89 -6.28 -16.78
N GLY A 353 9.73 -5.51 -15.70
CA GLY A 353 10.83 -4.97 -14.90
C GLY A 353 11.56 -3.77 -15.53
N ARG A 354 10.95 -3.11 -16.53
CA ARG A 354 11.53 -1.96 -17.24
C ARG A 354 10.52 -0.81 -17.37
N SER A 355 9.92 -0.43 -16.25
CA SER A 355 8.97 0.69 -16.21
C SER A 355 9.68 2.05 -16.31
N PHE A 356 9.02 3.03 -16.90
CA PHE A 356 9.55 4.39 -17.08
C PHE A 356 8.44 5.44 -17.04
N ILE A 357 8.83 6.70 -16.80
CA ILE A 357 7.93 7.85 -16.81
C ILE A 357 7.80 8.35 -18.26
N ALA A 358 6.59 8.31 -18.82
CA ALA A 358 6.26 8.89 -20.12
C ALA A 358 5.48 10.19 -19.88
N ASP A 359 6.07 11.35 -20.14
CA ASP A 359 5.53 12.67 -19.81
C ASP A 359 4.81 13.37 -20.99
N ASP A 360 4.73 12.71 -22.13
CA ASP A 360 4.22 13.30 -23.37
C ASP A 360 3.14 12.46 -24.09
N VAL A 361 2.43 11.60 -23.36
CA VAL A 361 1.41 10.71 -23.93
C VAL A 361 0.23 11.51 -24.50
N PRO A 362 -0.08 11.41 -25.81
CA PRO A 362 -1.19 12.14 -26.42
C PRO A 362 -2.55 11.63 -25.93
N ALA A 363 -3.43 12.55 -25.53
CA ALA A 363 -4.80 12.25 -25.11
C ALA A 363 -5.59 11.43 -26.14
N SER A 364 -5.36 11.68 -27.44
CA SER A 364 -6.01 10.96 -28.54
C SER A 364 -5.65 9.49 -28.59
N GLU A 365 -4.40 9.12 -28.28
CA GLU A 365 -3.98 7.71 -28.25
C GLU A 365 -4.60 6.98 -27.06
N VAL A 366 -4.63 7.63 -25.89
CA VAL A 366 -5.29 7.08 -24.70
C VAL A 366 -6.78 6.87 -24.97
N LEU A 367 -7.47 7.88 -25.55
CA LEU A 367 -8.89 7.77 -25.89
C LEU A 367 -9.15 6.65 -26.90
N GLY A 368 -8.34 6.56 -27.96
CA GLY A 368 -8.45 5.50 -28.95
C GLY A 368 -8.20 4.11 -28.38
N PHE A 369 -7.32 4.00 -27.37
CA PHE A 369 -7.08 2.76 -26.63
C PHE A 369 -8.26 2.40 -25.73
N LEU A 370 -8.79 3.35 -24.96
CA LEU A 370 -9.94 3.12 -24.09
C LEU A 370 -11.19 2.70 -24.87
N LYS A 371 -11.48 3.35 -26.01
CA LYS A 371 -12.60 2.97 -26.90
C LYS A 371 -12.48 1.54 -27.44
N GLN A 372 -11.25 1.10 -27.72
CA GLN A 372 -11.00 -0.28 -28.13
C GLN A 372 -11.27 -1.26 -26.98
N LYS A 373 -10.95 -0.87 -25.74
CA LYS A 373 -11.14 -1.70 -24.54
C LYS A 373 -12.60 -1.78 -24.08
N GLU A 374 -13.43 -0.78 -24.38
CA GLU A 374 -14.88 -0.86 -24.14
C GLU A 374 -15.61 -1.87 -25.03
N GLN A 375 -15.01 -2.22 -26.18
CA GLN A 375 -15.60 -3.15 -27.16
C GLN A 375 -15.19 -4.61 -26.92
N GLN A 376 -14.29 -4.87 -25.97
CA GLN A 376 -13.73 -6.18 -25.61
C GLN A 376 -14.21 -6.61 -24.24
#